data_AF-A0A2S4L015-F1
#
_entry.id   AF-A0A2S4L015-F1
#
_cell.length_a   1.000
_cell.length_b   1.000
_cell.length_c   1.000
_cell.angle_alpha   90.00
_cell.angle_beta   90.00
_cell.angle_gamma   90.00
#
_symmetry.space_group_name_H-M   'P 1'
#
loop_
_entity.id
_entity.type
_entity.pdbx_description
1 polymer ?
#
loop_
_entity_poly.entity_id
_entity_poly.type
_entity_poly.pdbx_seq_one_letter_code
_entity_poly.pdbx_strand_id
1 'polypeptide(L)'
;MGTRLLAATEARISRGYQNEVVRATDGATSTVRTQLYNHLRGTFGWPDDFSPRALINRSWVDHQAGVPFDRLKQLHDEAAAAGDAGWGVDGRLATYVGAAVGLVRSVDDAGDIVNHVRDEATSIIRALVGDS
;
A
#
# COMPACT_ATOMS: atom_id res chain seq x y z
N MET A 1 10.76 -7.29 4.21
CA MET A 1 10.28 -5.92 4.43
C MET A 1 9.82 -5.33 3.10
N GLY A 2 8.53 -5.39 2.79
CA GLY A 2 7.98 -4.80 1.55
C GLY A 2 7.53 -3.36 1.77
N THR A 3 6.41 -3.19 2.47
CA THR A 3 5.75 -1.90 2.72
C THR A 3 6.67 -0.80 3.22
N ARG A 4 7.56 -1.10 4.17
CA ARG A 4 8.47 -0.11 4.75
C ARG A 4 9.40 0.52 3.71
N LEU A 5 9.85 -0.25 2.72
CA LEU A 5 10.72 0.23 1.65
C LEU A 5 9.94 0.95 0.53
N LEU A 6 8.61 0.91 0.52
CA LEU A 6 7.81 1.76 -0.39
C LEU A 6 7.92 3.24 0.01
N ALA A 7 8.19 3.52 1.28
CA ALA A 7 8.49 4.87 1.78
C ALA A 7 10.00 5.20 1.75
N ALA A 8 10.78 4.54 0.90
CA ALA A 8 12.17 4.92 0.66
C ALA A 8 12.25 6.05 -0.38
N THR A 9 13.16 7.01 -0.23
CA THR A 9 13.38 8.07 -1.24
C THR A 9 13.77 7.50 -2.62
N GLU A 10 14.42 6.34 -2.63
CA GLU A 10 14.86 5.62 -3.84
C GLU A 10 13.77 4.75 -4.48
N ALA A 11 12.60 4.61 -3.84
CA ALA A 11 11.51 3.80 -4.36
C ALA A 11 10.95 4.43 -5.66
N ARG A 12 10.97 3.65 -6.75
CA ARG A 12 10.45 4.07 -8.06
C ARG A 12 8.93 3.91 -8.15
N ILE A 13 8.22 4.66 -7.32
CA ILE A 13 6.75 4.74 -7.30
C ILE A 13 6.31 6.19 -7.47
N SER A 14 5.02 6.41 -7.75
CA SER A 14 4.48 7.78 -7.80
C SER A 14 4.49 8.40 -6.40
N ARG A 15 4.56 9.73 -6.32
CA ARG A 15 4.51 10.43 -5.03
C ARG A 15 3.14 10.24 -4.38
N GLY A 16 2.07 10.23 -5.18
CA GLY A 16 0.72 9.92 -4.69
C GLY A 16 0.65 8.55 -4.00
N TYR A 17 1.29 7.51 -4.56
CA TYR A 17 1.39 6.21 -3.92
C TYR A 17 2.14 6.32 -2.59
N GLN A 18 3.34 6.90 -2.61
CA GLN A 18 4.19 6.99 -1.42
C GLN A 18 3.50 7.75 -0.28
N ASN A 19 2.80 8.84 -0.60
CA ASN A 19 2.01 9.61 0.35
C ASN A 19 0.93 8.74 1.00
N GLU A 20 0.27 7.86 0.24
CA GLU A 20 -0.75 6.96 0.79
C GLU A 20 -0.15 5.90 1.74
N VAL A 21 1.08 5.44 1.48
CA VAL A 21 1.79 4.54 2.40
C VAL A 21 2.01 5.21 3.75
N VAL A 22 2.42 6.48 3.76
CA VAL A 22 2.67 7.23 5.02
C VAL A 22 1.39 7.72 5.68
N ARG A 23 0.34 8.04 4.90
CA ARG A 23 -0.96 8.47 5.41
C ARG A 23 -1.65 7.38 6.22
N ALA A 24 -1.50 6.13 5.82
CA ALA A 24 -2.17 5.01 6.47
C ALA A 24 -1.51 4.70 7.83
N THR A 25 -2.16 5.11 8.92
CA THR A 25 -1.64 4.96 10.29
C THR A 25 -2.17 3.73 11.04
N ASP A 26 -3.03 2.92 10.41
CA ASP A 26 -3.70 1.79 11.08
C ASP A 26 -3.03 0.43 10.83
N GLY A 27 -3.44 -0.55 11.66
CA GLY A 27 -3.02 -1.95 11.59
C GLY A 27 -3.81 -2.77 10.57
N ALA A 28 -3.91 -2.29 9.33
CA ALA A 28 -4.57 -2.93 8.19
C ALA A 28 -6.10 -2.82 8.12
N THR A 29 -6.75 -2.08 9.01
CA THR A 29 -8.21 -1.87 8.98
C THR A 29 -8.66 -1.07 7.76
N SER A 30 -7.78 -0.23 7.20
CA SER A 30 -8.01 0.47 5.93
C SER A 30 -7.54 -0.31 4.71
N THR A 31 -7.25 -1.62 4.84
CA THR A 31 -6.79 -2.45 3.72
C THR A 31 -7.75 -3.58 3.41
N VAL A 32 -7.71 -4.05 2.16
CA VAL A 32 -8.49 -5.20 1.71
C VAL A 32 -7.61 -6.13 0.86
N ARG A 33 -7.90 -7.43 0.91
CA ARG A 33 -7.36 -8.41 -0.06
C ARG A 33 -8.35 -8.58 -1.19
N THR A 34 -7.93 -8.28 -2.42
CA THR A 34 -8.83 -8.36 -3.58
C THR A 34 -8.07 -8.49 -4.90
N GLN A 35 -8.65 -9.21 -5.87
CA GLN A 35 -8.20 -9.24 -7.26
C GLN A 35 -8.72 -8.05 -8.08
N LEU A 36 -9.62 -7.22 -7.55
CA LEU A 36 -10.25 -6.10 -8.27
C LEU A 36 -9.21 -5.24 -9.00
N TYR A 37 -8.15 -4.83 -8.30
CA TYR A 37 -7.12 -3.97 -8.86
C TYR A 37 -6.26 -4.64 -9.93
N ASN A 38 -6.08 -5.96 -9.87
CA ASN A 38 -5.43 -6.70 -10.96
C ASN A 38 -6.33 -6.71 -12.19
N HIS A 39 -7.62 -6.99 -12.01
CA HIS A 39 -8.62 -6.97 -13.09
C HIS A 39 -8.75 -5.59 -13.73
N LEU A 40 -8.79 -4.51 -12.94
CA LEU A 40 -8.82 -3.13 -13.44
C LEU A 40 -7.59 -2.78 -14.29
N ARG A 41 -6.46 -3.46 -14.06
CA ARG A 41 -5.23 -3.32 -14.85
C ARG A 41 -5.12 -4.34 -15.99
N GLY A 42 -6.18 -5.11 -16.24
CA GLY A 42 -6.25 -6.11 -17.30
C GLY A 42 -5.51 -7.42 -16.98
N THR A 43 -5.09 -7.64 -15.73
CA THR A 43 -4.42 -8.87 -15.30
C THR A 43 -5.43 -9.81 -14.67
N PHE A 44 -5.67 -10.96 -15.30
CA PHE A 44 -6.64 -11.97 -14.87
C PHE A 44 -5.98 -13.32 -14.64
N GLY A 45 -6.68 -14.24 -13.97
CA GLY A 45 -6.27 -15.63 -13.82
C GLY A 45 -5.46 -15.96 -12.56
N TRP A 46 -5.20 -14.98 -11.70
CA TRP A 46 -4.65 -15.24 -10.37
C TRP A 46 -5.72 -15.89 -9.47
N PRO A 47 -5.42 -17.00 -8.77
CA PRO A 47 -6.32 -17.56 -7.78
C PRO A 47 -6.59 -16.59 -6.62
N ASP A 48 -7.75 -16.71 -5.98
CA ASP A 48 -8.17 -15.83 -4.89
C ASP A 48 -7.21 -15.84 -3.70
N ASP A 49 -6.56 -16.99 -3.42
CA ASP A 49 -5.55 -17.13 -2.36
C ASP A 49 -4.34 -16.21 -2.55
N PHE A 50 -4.06 -15.81 -3.79
CA PHE A 50 -2.99 -14.90 -4.17
C PHE A 50 -3.46 -13.45 -4.31
N SER A 51 -4.64 -13.12 -3.79
CA SER A 51 -5.15 -11.74 -3.78
C SER A 51 -4.17 -10.80 -3.06
N PRO A 52 -3.66 -9.75 -3.74
CA PRO A 52 -2.80 -8.77 -3.12
C PRO A 52 -3.58 -7.97 -2.07
N ARG A 53 -2.87 -7.35 -1.14
CA ARG A 53 -3.43 -6.42 -0.16
C ARG A 53 -3.21 -4.98 -0.63
N ALA A 54 -4.27 -4.19 -0.64
CA ALA A 54 -4.24 -2.78 -1.02
C ALA A 54 -5.02 -1.92 -0.02
N LEU A 55 -4.70 -0.63 0.04
CA LEU A 55 -5.54 0.34 0.73
C LEU A 55 -6.93 0.43 0.06
N ILE A 56 -7.94 0.64 0.88
CA ILE A 56 -9.29 0.93 0.44
C ILE A 56 -9.31 2.35 -0.14
N ASN A 57 -9.84 2.47 -1.35
CA ASN A 57 -10.07 3.72 -2.04
C ASN A 57 -11.45 3.73 -2.70
N ARG A 58 -11.74 4.76 -3.51
CA ARG A 58 -13.03 4.91 -4.19
C ARG A 58 -13.38 3.73 -5.11
N SER A 59 -12.42 3.13 -5.81
CA SER A 59 -12.68 1.97 -6.69
C SER A 59 -13.21 0.77 -5.91
N TRP A 60 -12.67 0.50 -4.72
CA TRP A 60 -13.18 -0.58 -3.86
C TRP A 60 -14.57 -0.25 -3.30
N VAL A 61 -14.79 0.99 -2.85
CA VAL A 61 -16.08 1.43 -2.30
C VAL A 61 -17.18 1.32 -3.37
N ASP A 62 -16.92 1.80 -4.58
CA ASP A 62 -17.87 1.74 -5.69
C ASP A 62 -18.13 0.29 -6.12
N HIS A 63 -17.10 -0.57 -6.10
CA HIS A 63 -17.27 -2.01 -6.34
C HIS A 63 -18.20 -2.65 -5.32
N GLN A 64 -18.03 -2.37 -4.02
CA GLN A 64 -18.93 -2.88 -2.98
C GLN A 64 -20.35 -2.33 -3.09
N ALA A 65 -20.51 -1.12 -3.64
CA ALA A 65 -21.81 -0.53 -3.93
C ALA A 65 -22.48 -1.11 -5.19
N GLY A 66 -21.83 -2.04 -5.90
CA GLY A 66 -22.39 -2.71 -7.07
C GLY A 66 -22.22 -1.97 -8.39
N VAL A 67 -21.29 -1.00 -8.47
CA VAL A 67 -20.98 -0.34 -9.75
C VAL A 67 -20.44 -1.37 -10.75
N PRO A 68 -20.96 -1.43 -11.99
CA PRO A 68 -20.51 -2.38 -13.00
C PRO A 68 -19.01 -2.29 -13.28
N PHE A 69 -18.37 -3.45 -13.53
CA PHE A 69 -16.93 -3.53 -13.74
C PHE A 69 -16.45 -2.64 -14.89
N ASP A 70 -17.15 -2.61 -16.03
CA ASP A 70 -16.76 -1.78 -17.18
C ASP A 70 -16.70 -0.29 -16.83
N ARG A 71 -17.63 0.17 -15.97
CA ARG A 71 -17.61 1.55 -15.46
C ARG A 71 -16.44 1.78 -14.51
N LEU A 72 -16.15 0.83 -13.62
CA LEU A 72 -14.97 0.92 -12.74
C LEU A 72 -13.67 0.95 -13.55
N LYS A 73 -13.57 0.13 -14.60
CA LYS A 73 -12.42 0.08 -15.51
C LYS A 73 -12.20 1.41 -16.19
N GLN A 74 -13.26 2.00 -16.75
CA GLN A 74 -13.19 3.33 -17.36
C GLN A 74 -12.68 4.38 -16.37
N LEU A 75 -13.27 4.46 -15.18
CA LEU A 75 -12.90 5.44 -14.16
C LEU A 75 -11.48 5.23 -13.63
N HIS A 76 -11.03 3.99 -13.53
CA HIS A 76 -9.64 3.65 -13.19
C HIS A 76 -8.67 4.15 -14.26
N ASP A 77 -8.98 3.94 -15.55
CA ASP A 77 -8.11 4.36 -16.65
C ASP A 77 -8.02 5.89 -16.76
N GLU A 78 -9.14 6.59 -16.54
CA GLU A 78 -9.17 8.06 -16.43
C GLU A 78 -8.27 8.55 -15.28
N ALA A 79 -8.36 7.92 -14.10
CA ALA A 79 -7.50 8.26 -12.97
C ALA A 79 -6.03 7.93 -13.21
N ALA A 80 -5.72 6.86 -13.97
CA ALA A 80 -4.36 6.49 -14.33
C ALA A 80 -3.70 7.55 -15.23
N ALA A 81 -4.49 8.22 -16.08
CA ALA A 81 -4.03 9.32 -16.91
C ALA A 81 -3.83 10.64 -16.13
N ALA A 82 -4.41 10.77 -14.94
CA ALA A 82 -4.37 11.99 -14.13
C ALA A 82 -3.12 12.13 -13.23
N GLY A 83 -2.15 11.20 -13.33
CA GLY A 83 -0.91 11.24 -12.56
C GLY A 83 -1.14 11.06 -11.06
N ASP A 84 -0.57 11.95 -10.24
CA ASP A 84 -0.66 11.83 -8.77
C ASP A 84 -2.08 12.04 -8.22
N ALA A 85 -2.99 12.66 -8.98
CA ALA A 85 -4.39 12.84 -8.58
C ALA A 85 -5.19 11.52 -8.58
N GLY A 86 -4.68 10.45 -9.20
CA GLY A 86 -5.32 9.14 -9.19
C GLY A 86 -5.18 8.36 -7.87
N TRP A 87 -4.36 8.86 -6.95
CA TRP A 87 -4.08 8.26 -5.63
C TRP A 87 -4.92 8.92 -4.54
N GLY A 88 -4.95 8.33 -3.34
CA GLY A 88 -5.76 8.86 -2.24
C GLY A 88 -6.95 7.98 -1.88
N VAL A 89 -7.64 8.36 -0.80
CA VAL A 89 -8.90 7.75 -0.37
C VAL A 89 -9.98 7.90 -1.45
N ASP A 90 -10.05 9.07 -2.09
CA ASP A 90 -10.94 9.31 -3.24
C ASP A 90 -10.29 8.93 -4.60
N GLY A 91 -9.02 8.53 -4.57
CA GLY A 91 -8.32 8.00 -5.73
C GLY A 91 -8.88 6.66 -6.19
N ARG A 92 -8.45 6.24 -7.37
CA ARG A 92 -8.93 5.01 -8.03
C ARG A 92 -7.82 4.01 -8.34
N LEU A 93 -6.57 4.40 -8.13
CA LEU A 93 -5.38 3.58 -8.35
C LEU A 93 -5.03 2.74 -7.12
N ALA A 94 -4.45 1.56 -7.36
CA ALA A 94 -4.17 0.58 -6.33
C ALA A 94 -2.89 0.91 -5.54
N THR A 95 -3.02 1.23 -4.26
CA THR A 95 -1.88 1.35 -3.33
C THR A 95 -1.66 0.01 -2.60
N TYR A 96 -0.74 -0.82 -3.09
CA TYR A 96 -0.44 -2.12 -2.49
C TYR A 96 0.41 -2.00 -1.22
N VAL A 97 -0.13 -2.46 -0.09
CA VAL A 97 0.56 -2.38 1.21
C VAL A 97 0.32 -3.64 2.02
N GLY A 98 1.30 -3.98 2.85
CA GLY A 98 1.15 -5.01 3.89
C GLY A 98 0.37 -4.54 5.11
N ALA A 99 0.03 -5.47 6.01
CA ALA A 99 -0.77 -5.19 7.20
C ALA A 99 -0.10 -4.27 8.23
N ALA A 100 1.23 -4.16 8.20
CA ALA A 100 2.01 -3.30 9.09
C ALA A 100 2.17 -1.87 8.55
N VAL A 101 1.29 -1.40 7.65
CA VAL A 101 1.40 -0.08 7.02
C VAL A 101 1.43 1.05 8.04
N GLY A 102 0.67 0.96 9.14
CA GLY A 102 0.67 1.94 10.23
C GLY A 102 1.99 2.11 10.98
N LEU A 103 2.99 1.26 10.73
CA LEU A 103 4.35 1.45 11.26
C LEU A 103 5.21 2.36 10.37
N VAL A 104 4.78 2.67 9.15
CA VAL A 104 5.49 3.53 8.21
C VAL A 104 5.05 4.98 8.41
N ARG A 105 5.89 5.79 9.08
CA ARG A 105 5.52 7.14 9.56
C ARG A 105 6.19 8.28 8.82
N SER A 106 7.20 7.97 8.02
CA SER A 106 8.00 8.95 7.28
C SER A 106 8.54 8.35 6.00
N VAL A 107 8.94 9.23 5.08
CA VAL A 107 9.78 8.89 3.94
C VAL A 107 11.22 9.15 4.32
N ASP A 108 12.07 8.14 4.20
CA ASP A 108 13.49 8.21 4.59
C ASP A 108 14.36 7.56 3.50
N ASP A 109 15.67 7.76 3.55
CA ASP A 109 16.59 7.06 2.66
C ASP A 109 16.63 5.56 2.98
N ALA A 110 16.67 4.69 1.96
CA ALA A 110 16.65 3.25 2.15
C ALA A 110 17.76 2.75 3.08
N GLY A 111 18.93 3.39 3.03
CA GLY A 111 20.05 3.11 3.93
C GLY A 111 19.68 3.35 5.40
N ASP A 112 19.03 4.47 5.70
CA ASP A 112 18.60 4.83 7.05
C ASP A 112 17.50 3.90 7.55
N ILE A 113 16.56 3.53 6.68
CA ILE A 113 15.53 2.52 6.99
C ILE A 113 16.18 1.21 7.46
N VAL A 114 17.17 0.71 6.72
CA VAL A 114 17.84 -0.56 7.03
C VAL A 114 18.64 -0.45 8.33
N ASN A 115 19.38 0.65 8.51
CA ASN A 115 20.15 0.89 9.72
C ASN A 115 19.24 0.95 10.95
N HIS A 116 18.16 1.74 10.87
CA HIS A 116 17.19 1.91 11.96
C HIS A 116 16.57 0.57 12.36
N VAL A 117 16.09 -0.22 11.39
CA VAL A 117 15.48 -1.53 11.68
C VAL A 117 16.48 -2.48 12.34
N ARG A 118 17.73 -2.51 11.87
CA ARG A 118 18.78 -3.34 12.48
C ARG A 118 19.08 -2.90 13.91
N ASP A 119 19.16 -1.60 14.15
CA ASP A 119 19.53 -1.05 15.45
C ASP A 119 18.39 -1.25 16.47
N GLU A 120 17.13 -1.07 16.05
CA GLU A 120 15.94 -1.43 16.86
C GLU A 120 15.92 -2.92 17.20
N ALA A 121 16.14 -3.80 16.21
CA ALA A 121 16.18 -5.24 16.45
C ALA A 121 17.28 -5.62 17.45
N THR A 122 18.47 -5.01 17.31
CA THR A 122 19.58 -5.23 18.24
C THR A 122 19.26 -4.74 19.65
N SER A 123 18.62 -3.58 19.78
CA SER A 123 18.17 -3.02 21.05
C SER A 123 17.18 -3.95 21.75
N ILE A 124 16.16 -4.43 21.03
CA ILE A 124 15.15 -5.36 21.56
C ILE A 124 15.81 -6.66 22.05
N ILE A 125 16.71 -7.25 21.25
CA ILE A 125 17.42 -8.49 21.63
C ILE A 125 18.25 -8.27 22.90
N ARG A 126 18.97 -7.15 23.01
CA ARG A 126 19.77 -6.84 24.21
C ARG A 126 18.91 -6.65 25.45
N ALA A 127 17.77 -5.96 25.32
CA ALA A 127 16.83 -5.78 26.42
C ALA A 127 16.30 -7.13 26.94
N LEU A 128 15.99 -8.07 26.04
CA LEU A 128 15.53 -9.41 26.42
C LEU A 128 16.61 -10.25 27.13
N VAL A 129 17.89 -10.03 26.83
CA VAL A 129 19.02 -10.75 27.44
C VAL A 129 19.49 -10.08 28.75
N GLY A 130 19.32 -8.76 28.88
CA GLY A 130 19.74 -7.98 30.04
C GLY A 130 18.82 -8.07 31.27
N ASP A 131 17.60 -8.61 31.11
CA ASP A 131 16.65 -8.92 32.18
C ASP A 131 16.79 -10.38 32.70
N SER A 132 17.96 -10.99 32.55
CA SER A 132 18.32 -12.33 33.08
C SER A 132 19.39 -12.27 34.16
#